data_AF-A0A950CID2-F1
#
_entry.id   AF-A0A950CID2-F1
#
_cell.length_a   1.000
_cell.length_b   1.000
_cell.length_c   1.000
_cell.angle_alpha   90.00
_cell.angle_beta   90.00
_cell.angle_gamma   90.00
#
_symmetry.space_group_name_H-M   'P 1'
#
loop_
_entity.id
_entity.type
_entity.pdbx_description
1 polymer ?
#
loop_
_entity_poly.entity_id
_entity_poly.type
_entity_poly.pdbx_seq_one_letter_code
_entity_poly.pdbx_strand_id
1 'polypeptide(L)'
;MARHTDNASYQVTTIENPNWPELLSKTVDDLSRVARIEIELLEATLKSLIEAQTEKITGMLVLVVALAYGSVFLLGGVVLLLHLWLAWWLSFLITGIVICTAGVVFQMRMTAAKKK
;
A
#
# COMPACT_ATOMS: atom_id res chain seq x y z
N MET A 1 32.86 -55.04 61.62
CA MET A 1 31.59 -55.16 60.90
C MET A 1 31.18 -53.75 60.49
N ALA A 2 31.52 -53.36 59.27
CA ALA A 2 31.26 -52.03 58.70
C ALA A 2 29.97 -52.08 57.88
N ARG A 3 29.16 -51.01 57.87
CA ARG A 3 28.65 -50.31 56.65
C ARG A 3 27.53 -49.33 57.03
N HIS A 4 27.84 -48.04 56.85
CA HIS A 4 26.98 -46.97 56.34
C HIS A 4 25.53 -46.85 56.85
N THR A 5 25.36 -45.96 57.83
CA THR A 5 24.17 -45.12 57.90
C THR A 5 24.20 -44.16 56.70
N ASP A 6 23.25 -44.30 55.79
CA ASP A 6 22.99 -43.36 54.69
C ASP A 6 22.61 -42.01 55.29
N ASN A 7 23.58 -41.10 55.43
CA ASN A 7 23.31 -39.71 55.74
C ASN A 7 23.06 -39.01 54.40
N ALA A 8 21.81 -39.07 53.95
CA ALA A 8 21.35 -38.29 52.82
C ALA A 8 21.52 -36.80 53.17
N SER A 9 22.65 -36.24 52.79
CA SER A 9 22.93 -34.81 52.87
C SER A 9 21.95 -34.08 51.98
N TYR A 10 20.80 -33.68 52.53
CA TYR A 10 19.91 -32.73 51.89
C TYR A 10 20.71 -31.45 51.69
N GLN A 11 21.19 -31.21 50.47
CA GLN A 11 21.67 -29.89 50.10
C GLN A 11 20.43 -28.99 50.14
N VAL A 12 20.27 -28.29 51.26
CA VAL A 12 19.38 -27.15 51.35
C VAL A 12 19.96 -26.13 50.38
N THR A 13 19.49 -26.17 49.13
CA THR A 13 19.58 -25.03 48.23
C THR A 13 18.79 -23.93 48.93
N THR A 14 19.48 -23.09 49.69
CA THR A 14 18.95 -21.83 50.18
C THR A 14 18.46 -21.10 48.94
N ILE A 15 17.15 -21.07 48.76
CA ILE A 15 16.50 -20.30 47.71
C ILE A 15 16.82 -18.86 48.06
N GLU A 16 17.91 -18.35 47.48
CA GLU A 16 18.27 -16.96 47.51
C GLU A 16 17.03 -16.19 47.05
N ASN A 17 16.56 -15.29 47.92
CA ASN A 17 15.32 -14.57 47.75
C ASN A 17 15.28 -14.02 46.31
N PRO A 18 14.32 -14.43 45.46
CA PRO A 18 14.31 -14.01 44.07
C PRO A 18 14.32 -12.49 44.07
N ASN A 19 15.39 -11.92 43.53
CA ASN A 19 15.65 -10.48 43.59
C ASN A 19 14.66 -9.81 42.60
N TRP A 20 13.40 -9.69 43.03
CA TRP A 20 12.28 -9.13 42.28
C TRP A 20 12.58 -7.77 41.63
N PRO A 21 13.36 -6.87 42.27
CA PRO A 21 13.77 -5.62 41.63
C PRO A 21 14.62 -5.84 40.37
N GLU A 22 15.45 -6.89 40.36
CA GLU A 22 16.38 -7.21 39.28
C GLU A 22 15.69 -7.95 38.11
N LEU A 23 14.64 -8.72 38.41
CA LEU A 23 13.78 -9.32 37.39
C LEU A 23 12.89 -8.27 36.71
N LEU A 24 12.38 -7.29 37.47
CA LEU A 24 11.62 -6.18 36.93
C LEU A 24 12.50 -5.26 36.06
N SER A 25 13.71 -4.94 36.49
CA SER A 25 14.62 -4.13 35.67
C SER A 25 14.96 -4.81 34.35
N LYS A 26 15.28 -6.12 34.38
CA LYS A 26 15.49 -6.91 33.15
C LYS A 26 14.28 -6.96 32.24
N THR A 27 13.09 -7.13 32.80
CA THR A 27 11.85 -7.22 32.00
C THR A 27 11.52 -5.89 31.33
N VAL A 28 11.72 -4.77 32.04
CA VAL A 28 11.56 -3.42 31.48
C VAL A 28 12.61 -3.14 30.40
N ASP A 29 13.86 -3.55 30.61
CA ASP A 29 14.93 -3.43 29.61
C ASP A 29 14.60 -4.25 28.36
N ASP A 30 14.16 -5.49 28.50
CA ASP A 30 13.76 -6.34 27.38
C ASP A 30 12.53 -5.78 26.65
N LEU A 31 11.54 -5.24 27.38
CA LEU A 31 10.39 -4.59 26.77
C LEU A 31 10.79 -3.32 26.00
N SER A 32 11.71 -2.53 26.54
CA SER A 32 12.25 -1.36 25.84
C SER A 32 12.97 -1.75 24.56
N ARG A 33 13.69 -2.88 24.59
CA ARG A 33 14.44 -3.41 23.46
C ARG A 33 13.51 -3.94 22.38
N VAL A 34 12.47 -4.68 22.76
CA VAL A 34 11.42 -5.15 21.86
C VAL A 34 10.67 -3.98 21.24
N ALA A 35 10.28 -2.98 22.03
CA ALA A 35 9.61 -1.79 21.52
C ALA A 35 10.47 -1.03 20.50
N ARG A 36 11.79 -0.96 20.71
CA ARG A 36 12.72 -0.34 19.76
C ARG A 36 12.76 -1.09 18.41
N ILE A 37 12.79 -2.42 18.47
CA ILE A 37 12.81 -3.29 17.28
C ILE A 37 11.47 -3.19 16.52
N GLU A 38 10.35 -3.16 17.24
CA GLU A 38 9.01 -2.95 16.66
C GLU A 38 8.90 -1.59 15.97
N ILE A 39 9.45 -0.53 16.57
CA ILE A 39 9.49 0.81 15.97
C ILE A 39 10.34 0.83 14.70
N GLU A 40 11.51 0.20 14.71
CA GLU A 40 12.38 0.10 13.53
C GLU A 40 11.70 -0.69 12.39
N LEU A 41 10.99 -1.78 12.71
CA LEU A 41 10.20 -2.56 11.74
C LEU A 41 9.00 -1.77 11.21
N LEU A 42 8.33 -1.01 12.06
CA LEU A 42 7.21 -0.15 11.65
C LEU A 42 7.71 0.95 10.72
N GLU A 43 8.84 1.60 11.02
CA GLU A 43 9.43 2.61 10.15
C GLU A 43 9.83 2.04 8.78
N ALA A 44 10.47 0.87 8.75
CA ALA A 44 10.84 0.20 7.50
C ALA A 44 9.61 -0.17 6.66
N THR A 45 8.57 -0.69 7.32
CA THR A 45 7.30 -1.05 6.66
C THR A 45 6.57 0.19 6.14
N LEU A 46 6.54 1.28 6.92
CA LEU A 46 5.90 2.54 6.54
C LEU A 46 6.61 3.18 5.33
N LYS A 47 7.95 3.21 5.35
CA LYS A 47 8.76 3.70 4.21
C LYS A 47 8.47 2.89 2.95
N SER A 48 8.46 1.57 3.05
CA SER A 48 8.14 0.69 1.92
C SER A 48 6.74 0.91 1.37
N LEU A 49 5.73 1.08 2.25
CA LEU A 49 4.37 1.40 1.82
C LEU A 49 4.28 2.77 1.13
N ILE A 50 4.97 3.78 1.66
CA ILE A 50 4.97 5.13 1.10
C ILE A 50 5.65 5.16 -0.26
N GLU A 51 6.81 4.52 -0.41
CA GLU A 51 7.51 4.42 -1.70
C GLU A 51 6.65 3.69 -2.75
N ALA A 52 6.07 2.54 -2.38
CA ALA A 52 5.22 1.75 -3.27
C ALA A 52 3.93 2.47 -3.66
N GLN A 53 3.35 3.28 -2.76
CA GLN A 53 2.18 4.12 -3.05
C GLN A 53 2.57 5.29 -3.94
N THR A 54 3.71 5.94 -3.66
CA THR A 54 4.16 7.13 -4.40
C THR A 54 4.50 6.79 -5.84
N GLU A 55 5.16 5.65 -6.09
CA GLU A 55 5.45 5.20 -7.45
C GLU A 55 4.17 4.92 -8.25
N LYS A 56 3.19 4.25 -7.63
CA LYS A 56 1.89 3.97 -8.24
C LYS A 56 1.08 5.24 -8.50
N ILE A 57 1.04 6.15 -7.53
CA ILE A 57 0.31 7.42 -7.65
C ILE A 57 0.95 8.29 -8.73
N THR A 58 2.27 8.37 -8.78
CA THR A 58 3.00 9.16 -9.79
C THR A 58 2.77 8.60 -11.18
N GLY A 59 2.88 7.28 -11.35
CA GLY A 59 2.59 6.61 -12.62
C GLY A 59 1.14 6.83 -13.09
N MET A 60 0.19 6.73 -12.16
CA MET A 60 -1.23 6.98 -12.46
C MET A 60 -1.50 8.45 -12.80
N LEU A 61 -0.86 9.40 -12.11
CA LEU A 61 -1.00 10.82 -12.37
C LEU A 61 -0.47 11.19 -13.75
N VAL A 62 0.73 10.70 -14.09
CA VAL A 62 1.33 10.90 -15.43
C VAL A 62 0.45 10.28 -16.51
N LEU A 63 -0.10 9.09 -16.28
CA LEU A 63 -0.99 8.44 -17.23
C LEU A 63 -2.29 9.24 -17.42
N VAL A 64 -2.91 9.73 -16.35
CA VAL A 64 -4.12 10.57 -16.43
C VAL A 64 -3.84 11.87 -17.18
N VAL A 65 -2.73 12.53 -16.87
CA VAL A 65 -2.30 13.76 -17.54
C VAL A 65 -2.05 13.49 -19.03
N ALA A 66 -1.26 12.47 -19.36
CA ALA A 66 -0.97 12.10 -20.74
C ALA A 66 -2.25 11.73 -21.52
N LEU A 67 -3.18 11.01 -20.88
CA LEU A 67 -4.46 10.66 -21.48
C LEU A 67 -5.33 11.90 -21.71
N ALA A 68 -5.40 12.82 -20.75
CA ALA A 68 -6.18 14.04 -20.87
C ALA A 68 -5.66 14.94 -22.00
N TYR A 69 -4.35 15.26 -21.99
CA TYR A 69 -3.75 16.09 -23.04
C TYR A 69 -3.75 15.40 -24.41
N GLY A 70 -3.45 14.10 -24.45
CA GLY A 70 -3.50 13.30 -25.68
C GLY A 70 -4.90 13.24 -26.27
N SER A 71 -5.93 13.09 -25.43
CA SER A 71 -7.33 13.09 -25.88
C SER A 71 -7.72 14.45 -26.46
N VAL A 72 -7.40 15.56 -25.77
CA VAL A 72 -7.70 16.91 -26.28
C VAL A 72 -6.98 17.19 -27.59
N PHE A 73 -5.71 16.79 -27.71
CA PHE A 73 -4.93 16.95 -28.94
C PHE A 73 -5.53 16.15 -30.11
N LEU A 74 -5.88 14.89 -29.87
CA LEU A 74 -6.45 14.02 -30.90
C LEU A 74 -7.84 14.51 -31.33
N LEU A 75 -8.66 14.94 -30.37
CA LEU A 75 -9.97 15.56 -30.62
C LEU A 75 -9.84 16.84 -31.44
N GLY A 76 -8.93 17.73 -31.05
CA GLY A 76 -8.66 18.96 -31.80
C GLY A 76 -8.20 18.67 -33.23
N GLY A 77 -7.31 17.69 -33.40
CA GLY A 77 -6.83 17.25 -34.72
C GLY A 77 -7.94 16.72 -35.61
N VAL A 78 -8.84 15.89 -35.08
CA VAL A 78 -10.00 15.37 -35.82
C VAL A 78 -10.95 16.50 -36.24
N VAL A 79 -11.23 17.45 -35.35
CA VAL A 79 -12.08 18.61 -35.67
C VAL A 79 -11.45 19.49 -36.76
N LEU A 80 -10.15 19.76 -36.67
CA LEU A 80 -9.40 20.50 -37.69
C LEU A 80 -9.38 19.79 -39.04
N LEU A 81 -9.21 18.46 -39.05
CA LEU A 81 -9.23 17.66 -40.27
C LEU A 81 -10.62 17.69 -40.94
N LEU A 82 -11.70 17.53 -40.15
CA LEU A 82 -13.07 17.63 -40.65
C LEU A 82 -13.40 19.04 -41.15
N HIS A 83 -12.87 20.08 -40.50
CA HIS A 83 -13.09 21.46 -40.91
C HIS A 83 -12.55 21.76 -42.32
N LEU A 84 -11.57 20.99 -42.82
CA LEU A 84 -11.04 21.17 -44.16
C LEU A 84 -12.10 20.94 -45.26
N TRP A 85 -13.14 20.15 -44.98
CA TRP A 85 -14.20 19.80 -45.94
C TRP A 85 -15.60 20.26 -45.50
N LEU A 86 -15.78 20.64 -44.23
CA LEU A 86 -17.07 20.94 -43.62
C LEU A 86 -17.07 22.27 -42.86
N ALA A 87 -18.22 22.93 -42.80
CA ALA A 87 -18.42 24.14 -42.00
C ALA A 87 -18.08 23.87 -40.52
N TRP A 88 -17.46 24.85 -39.87
CA TRP A 88 -16.88 24.72 -38.52
C TRP A 88 -17.87 24.18 -37.48
N TRP A 89 -19.13 24.61 -37.58
CA TRP A 89 -20.25 24.16 -36.73
C TRP A 89 -20.57 22.67 -36.87
N LEU A 90 -20.50 22.14 -38.09
CA LEU A 90 -20.84 20.76 -38.41
C LEU A 90 -19.73 19.80 -37.96
N SER A 91 -18.47 20.19 -38.09
CA SER A 91 -17.31 19.42 -37.62
C SER A 91 -17.33 19.21 -36.10
N PHE A 92 -17.70 20.24 -35.34
CA PHE A 92 -17.87 20.14 -33.89
C PHE A 92 -19.01 19.21 -33.50
N LEU A 93 -20.16 19.34 -34.17
CA LEU A 93 -21.35 18.55 -33.88
C LEU A 93 -21.14 17.06 -34.17
N ILE A 94 -20.55 16.71 -35.32
CA ILE A 94 -20.26 15.32 -35.69
C ILE A 94 -19.25 14.69 -34.72
N THR A 95 -18.15 15.40 -34.45
CA THR A 95 -17.11 14.90 -33.54
C THR A 95 -17.67 14.69 -32.13
N GLY A 96 -18.47 15.64 -31.63
CA GLY A 96 -19.17 15.52 -30.35
C GLY A 96 -20.10 14.31 -30.27
N ILE A 97 -20.93 14.07 -31.30
CA ILE A 97 -21.84 12.91 -31.33
C ILE A 97 -21.06 11.59 -31.31
N VAL A 98 -19.97 11.48 -32.08
CA VAL A 98 -19.14 10.26 -32.12
C VAL A 98 -18.55 9.96 -30.74
N ILE A 99 -18.09 10.98 -30.02
CA ILE A 99 -17.53 10.81 -28.66
C ILE A 99 -18.62 10.41 -27.68
N CYS A 100 -19.77 11.09 -27.70
CA CYS A 100 -20.89 10.77 -26.82
C CYS A 100 -21.37 9.33 -27.03
N THR A 101 -21.52 8.90 -28.28
CA THR A 101 -21.93 7.53 -28.60
C THR A 101 -20.88 6.51 -28.16
N ALA A 102 -19.59 6.75 -28.42
CA ALA A 102 -18.52 5.88 -27.94
C ALA A 102 -18.48 5.79 -26.41
N GLY A 103 -18.65 6.92 -25.71
CA GLY A 103 -18.70 6.97 -24.25
C GLY A 103 -19.89 6.19 -23.66
N VAL A 104 -21.08 6.34 -24.24
CA VAL A 104 -22.27 5.59 -23.82
C VAL A 104 -22.09 4.09 -24.04
N VAL A 105 -21.57 3.67 -25.20
CA VAL A 105 -21.29 2.26 -25.48
C VAL A 105 -20.28 1.69 -24.49
N PHE A 106 -19.22 2.45 -24.18
CA PHE A 106 -18.21 2.04 -23.20
C PHE A 106 -18.80 1.91 -21.79
N GLN A 107 -19.64 2.85 -21.36
CA GLN A 107 -20.32 2.78 -20.06
C GLN A 107 -21.27 1.58 -19.98
N MET A 108 -22.01 1.29 -21.05
CA MET A 108 -22.85 0.09 -21.13
C MET A 108 -22.02 -1.18 -21.00
N ARG A 109 -20.85 -1.25 -21.66
CA ARG A 109 -19.92 -2.38 -21.55
C ARG A 109 -19.38 -2.57 -20.14
N MET A 110 -18.97 -1.49 -19.47
CA MET A 110 -18.49 -1.56 -18.08
C MET A 110 -19.59 -1.97 -17.11
N THR A 111 -20.81 -1.45 -17.29
CA THR A 111 -21.96 -1.82 -16.46
C THR A 111 -22.35 -3.29 -16.68
N ALA A 112 -22.28 -3.78 -17.91
CA ALA A 112 -22.50 -5.18 -18.23
C ALA A 112 -21.40 -6.10 -17.66
N ALA A 113 -20.15 -5.65 -17.62
CA ALA A 113 -19.03 -6.40 -17.05
C ALA A 113 -19.11 -6.52 -15.52
N LYS A 114 -19.63 -5.51 -14.80
CA LYS A 114 -19.83 -5.55 -13.34
C LYS A 114 -20.97 -6.48 -12.89
N LYS A 115 -21.83 -6.93 -13.80
CA LYS A 115 -22.96 -7.84 -13.51
C LYS A 115 -22.62 -9.33 -13.68
N LYS A 116 -21.41 -9.67 -14.12
CA LYS A 116 -20.88 -11.03 -14.13
C LYS A 116 -19.95 -11.25 -12.95
#